data_AF-A0A3D4XDP6-F1
#
_entry.id   AF-A0A3D4XDP6-F1
#
_cell.length_a   1.000
_cell.length_b   1.000
_cell.length_c   1.000
_cell.angle_alpha   90.00
_cell.angle_beta   90.00
_cell.angle_gamma   90.00
#
_symmetry.space_group_name_H-M   'P 1'
#
loop_
_entity.id
_entity.type
_entity.pdbx_description
1 polymer ?
#
loop_
_entity_poly.entity_id
_entity_poly.type
_entity_poly.pdbx_seq_one_letter_code
_entity_poly.pdbx_strand_id
1 'polypeptide(L)' 'LDKKARELIEIMKKNPFQNHPAYEKLVGNLQGYCSRRISIQYRIVFQVIEEPNTQEDMDYEGYVKIIRMWTHYEK' A
#
# COMPACT_ATOMS: atom_id res chain seq x y z
N LEU A 1 -0.72 -10.48 13.36
CA LEU A 1 -0.67 -9.78 12.06
C LEU A 1 -1.64 -8.61 12.01
N ASP A 2 -2.90 -8.83 12.40
CA ASP A 2 -4.01 -7.89 12.26
C ASP A 2 -3.74 -6.49 12.85
N LYS A 3 -3.22 -6.40 14.10
CA LYS A 3 -2.90 -5.10 14.74
C LYS A 3 -1.86 -4.28 13.96
N LYS A 4 -0.74 -4.89 13.56
CA LYS A 4 0.33 -4.21 12.81
C LYS A 4 -0.13 -3.80 11.42
N ALA A 5 -0.96 -4.60 10.77
CA ALA A 5 -1.53 -4.28 9.47
C ALA A 5 -2.45 -3.04 9.57
N ARG A 6 -3.34 -2.98 10.58
CA ARG A 6 -4.18 -1.81 10.83
C ARG A 6 -3.38 -0.56 11.14
N GLU A 7 -2.38 -0.65 12.02
CA GLU A 7 -1.48 0.47 12.32
C GLU A 7 -0.79 1.00 11.06
N LEU A 8 -0.32 0.10 10.19
CA LEU A 8 0.33 0.47 8.93
C LEU A 8 -0.64 1.15 7.96
N ILE A 9 -1.88 0.68 7.88
CA ILE A 9 -2.92 1.29 7.03
C ILE A 9 -3.22 2.71 7.51
N GLU A 10 -3.33 2.95 8.82
CA GLU A 10 -3.55 4.30 9.36
C GLU A 10 -2.37 5.24 9.06
N ILE A 11 -1.14 4.73 9.07
CA ILE A 11 0.03 5.48 8.61
C ILE A 11 -0.07 5.81 7.12
N MET A 12 -0.43 4.83 6.29
CA MET A 12 -0.55 4.99 4.83
C MET A 12 -1.66 5.96 4.44
N LYS A 13 -2.76 6.00 5.19
CA LYS A 13 -3.84 6.98 4.98
C LYS A 13 -3.36 8.42 5.18
N LYS A 14 -2.49 8.65 6.18
CA LYS A 14 -1.95 9.98 6.47
C LYS A 14 -0.86 10.38 5.49
N ASN A 15 0.06 9.46 5.21
CA ASN A 15 1.14 9.67 4.25
C ASN A 15 1.61 8.32 3.68
N PRO A 16 1.20 7.97 2.44
CA PRO A 16 1.58 6.71 1.83
C PRO A 16 3.08 6.63 1.51
N PHE A 17 3.74 7.78 1.39
CA PHE A 17 5.16 7.90 1.05
C PHE A 17 6.06 8.17 2.27
N GLN A 18 5.58 7.90 3.48
CA GLN A 18 6.39 8.10 4.68
C GLN A 18 7.67 7.25 4.65
N ASN A 19 8.80 7.86 5.01
CA ASN A 19 10.12 7.21 4.96
C ASN A 19 10.27 6.04 5.94
N HIS A 20 9.55 6.05 7.07
CA HIS A 20 9.59 4.97 8.07
C HIS A 20 8.17 4.59 8.49
N PRO A 21 7.73 3.32 8.32
CA PRO A 21 8.43 2.21 7.65
C PRO A 21 8.64 2.46 6.15
N ALA A 22 9.80 2.08 5.60
CA ALA A 22 10.13 2.34 4.20
C ALA A 22 9.19 1.63 3.22
N TYR A 23 8.96 2.26 2.06
CA TYR A 23 8.28 1.67 0.91
C TYR A 23 9.24 1.57 -0.27
N GLU A 24 8.99 0.62 -1.17
CA GLU A 24 9.77 0.36 -2.38
C GLU A 24 8.86 0.57 -3.59
N LYS A 25 9.26 1.43 -4.54
CA LYS A 25 8.58 1.52 -5.84
C LYS A 25 8.89 0.26 -6.65
N LEU A 26 7.86 -0.37 -7.20
CA LEU A 26 8.00 -1.57 -8.02
C LEU A 26 8.27 -1.19 -9.48
N VAL A 27 8.94 -2.10 -10.21
CA VAL A 27 9.41 -1.90 -11.59
C VAL A 27 8.88 -2.98 -12.53
N GLY A 28 9.06 -2.80 -13.84
CA GLY A 28 8.61 -3.73 -14.88
C GLY A 28 7.09 -3.79 -14.96
N ASN A 29 6.51 -4.99 -14.99
CA ASN A 29 5.04 -5.19 -15.05
C ASN A 29 4.30 -4.62 -13.83
N LEU A 30 5.02 -4.28 -12.75
CA LEU A 30 4.47 -3.67 -11.54
C LEU A 30 4.85 -2.18 -11.43
N GLN A 31 5.25 -1.54 -12.53
CA GLN A 31 5.48 -0.10 -12.56
C GLN A 31 4.21 0.66 -12.13
N GLY A 32 4.39 1.67 -11.28
CA GLY A 32 3.29 2.44 -10.69
C GLY A 32 2.78 1.89 -9.35
N TYR A 33 3.16 0.66 -8.99
CA TYR A 33 2.87 0.10 -7.66
C TYR A 33 4.01 0.32 -6.68
N CYS A 34 3.69 0.25 -5.40
CA CYS A 34 4.62 0.30 -4.29
C CYS A 34 4.46 -0.92 -3.38
N SER A 35 5.54 -1.32 -2.70
CA SER A 35 5.57 -2.40 -1.72
C SER A 35 5.99 -1.86 -0.36
N ARG A 36 5.32 -2.28 0.72
CA ARG A 36 5.67 -1.92 2.10
C ARG A 36 5.59 -3.13 3.02
N ARG A 37 6.55 -3.28 3.94
CA ARG A 37 6.60 -4.41 4.87
C ARG A 37 5.67 -4.19 6.07
N ILE A 38 4.81 -5.17 6.37
CA ILE A 38 4.08 -5.28 7.63
C ILE A 38 4.95 -5.99 8.68
N SER A 39 5.69 -7.01 8.24
CA SER A 39 6.70 -7.71 9.04
C SER A 39 7.76 -8.33 8.12
N ILE A 40 8.70 -9.10 8.67
CA ILE A 40 9.73 -9.78 7.87
C ILE A 40 9.13 -10.73 6.82
N GLN A 41 7.98 -11.33 7.14
CA GLN A 41 7.25 -12.26 6.30
C GLN A 41 6.13 -11.61 5.50
N TYR A 42 5.64 -10.41 5.82
CA TYR A 42 4.42 -9.89 5.20
C TYR A 42 4.66 -8.55 4.52
N ARG A 43 4.15 -8.40 3.30
CA ARG A 43 4.21 -7.17 2.50
C ARG A 43 2.82 -6.77 1.99
N ILE A 44 2.56 -5.47 1.95
CA ILE A 44 1.44 -4.87 1.23
C ILE A 44 1.96 -4.37 -0.11
N VAL A 45 1.25 -4.69 -1.18
CA VAL A 45 1.41 -4.02 -2.47
C VAL A 45 0.24 -3.07 -2.66
N PHE A 46 0.55 -1.82 -2.97
CA PHE A 46 -0.45 -0.76 -3.11
C PHE A 46 -0.10 0.19 -4.24
N GLN A 47 -1.09 0.98 -4.66
CA GLN A 47 -0.93 2.10 -5.58
C GLN A 47 -1.43 3.36 -4.89
N VAL A 48 -0.80 4.49 -5.18
CA VAL A 48 -1.28 5.81 -4.74
C VAL A 48 -1.85 6.50 -5.96
N ILE A 49 -3.10 6.93 -5.88
CA ILE A 49 -3.74 7.73 -6.90
C ILE A 49 -4.01 9.10 -6.29
N GLU A 50 -3.32 10.11 -6.82
CA GLU A 50 -3.35 11.48 -6.29
C GLU A 50 -4.31 12.39 -7.06
N GLU A 51 -4.81 11.92 -8.21
CA GLU A 51 -5.75 12.68 -9.04
C GLU A 51 -7.20 12.35 -8.67
N PRO A 52 -8.09 13.36 -8.70
CA PRO A 52 -9.51 13.14 -8.45
C PRO A 52 -10.11 12.10 -9.39
N ASN A 53 -10.89 11.20 -8.83
CA ASN A 53 -11.51 10.12 -9.58
C ASN A 53 -12.78 9.60 -8.89
N THR A 54 -13.70 9.10 -9.71
CA THR A 54 -14.90 8.43 -9.23
C THR A 54 -14.64 6.93 -9.18
N GLN A 55 -14.88 6.30 -8.03
CA GLN A 55 -14.90 4.86 -7.87
C GLN A 55 -16.13 4.42 -7.09
N GLU A 56 -16.80 3.37 -7.57
CA GLU A 56 -17.98 2.80 -6.91
C GLU A 56 -19.05 3.85 -6.55
N ASP A 57 -19.33 4.76 -7.49
CA ASP A 57 -20.27 5.87 -7.34
C ASP A 57 -19.90 6.88 -6.24
N MET A 58 -18.64 6.91 -5.83
CA MET A 58 -18.08 7.87 -4.87
C MET A 58 -16.90 8.63 -5.48
N ASP A 59 -16.88 9.94 -5.27
CA ASP A 59 -15.78 10.80 -5.69
C ASP A 59 -14.68 10.85 -4.63
N TYR A 60 -13.45 10.66 -5.06
CA TYR A 60 -12.25 10.76 -4.25
C TYR A 60 -11.34 11.83 -4.84
N GLU A 61 -10.78 12.69 -4.00
CA GLU A 61 -9.68 13.59 -4.39
C GLU A 61 -8.38 12.82 -4.62
N GLY A 62 -8.26 11.64 -4.00
CA GLY A 62 -7.14 10.73 -4.11
C GLY A 62 -7.28 9.61 -3.08
N TYR A 63 -6.65 8.46 -3.34
CA TYR A 63 -6.70 7.31 -2.43
C TYR A 63 -5.51 6.36 -2.58
N VAL A 64 -5.35 5.52 -1.56
CA VAL A 64 -4.39 4.43 -1.56
C VAL A 64 -5.12 3.14 -1.88
N LYS A 65 -4.85 2.55 -3.05
CA LYS A 65 -5.43 1.29 -3.48
C LYS A 65 -4.58 0.13 -2.99
N ILE A 66 -5.11 -0.70 -2.09
CA ILE A 66 -4.43 -1.94 -1.69
C ILE A 66 -4.73 -3.01 -2.74
N ILE A 67 -3.68 -3.56 -3.35
CA ILE A 67 -3.80 -4.56 -4.42
C ILE A 67 -3.74 -5.97 -3.85
N ARG A 68 -2.81 -6.22 -2.92
CA ARG A 68 -2.66 -7.52 -2.24
C ARG A 68 -1.84 -7.40 -0.97
N MET A 69 -2.04 -8.33 -0.05
CA MET A 69 -1.16 -8.58 1.08
C MET A 69 -0.53 -9.96 0.91
N TRP A 70 0.80 -10.02 0.82
CA TRP A 70 1.57 -11.22 0.46
C TRP A 70 2.44 -11.69 1.65
N THR A 71 2.51 -13.00 1.90
CA THR A 71 3.51 -13.72 2.73
C THR A 71 4.81 -14.07 1.98
N HIS A 72 5.90 -13.32 2.17
CA HIS A 72 7.20 -13.66 1.59
C HIS A 72 7.69 -15.00 2.16
N TYR A 73 7.77 -15.99 1.26
CA TYR A 73 8.07 -17.42 1.44
C TYR A 73 7.29 -18.13 2.56
N GLU A 74 6.29 -18.89 2.13
CA GLU A 74 6.03 -20.20 2.73
C GLU A 74 7.30 -21.03 2.58
N LYS A 75 7.85 -21.48 3.70
CA LYS A 75 8.55 -22.76 3.76
C LYS A 75 7.65 -23.71 4.53
#